data_AF-A0A3C1Y034-F1
#
_entry.id   AF-A0A3C1Y034-F1
#
_cell.length_a   1.000
_cell.length_b   1.000
_cell.length_c   1.000
_cell.angle_alpha   90.00
_cell.angle_beta   90.00
_cell.angle_gamma   90.00
#
_symmetry.space_group_name_H-M   'P 1'
#
loop_
_entity.id
_entity.type
_entity.pdbx_description
1 polymer ?
#
loop_
_entity_poly.entity_id
_entity_poly.type
_entity_poly.pdbx_seq_one_letter_code
_entity_poly.pdbx_strand_id
1 'polypeptide(L)' 'AVDWLTEGDRVLGALAGQPYDLMLLDLNLPGMSGLDVLRQLRQDGNQVPVLILTARDGIEDR' A
#
# COMPACT_ATOMS: atom_id res chain seq x y z
N ALA A 1 -8.55 -6.92 14.22
CA ALA A 1 -7.24 -6.37 14.65
C ALA A 1 -6.70 -5.51 13.51
N VAL A 2 -5.74 -4.62 13.76
CA VAL A 2 -5.12 -3.79 12.73
C VAL A 2 -3.62 -3.91 12.85
N ASP A 3 -2.93 -4.02 11.72
CA ASP A 3 -1.48 -3.95 11.63
C ASP A 3 -1.10 -2.60 11.04
N TRP A 4 -0.08 -1.97 11.63
CA TRP A 4 0.42 -0.67 11.21
C TRP A 4 1.89 -0.78 10.80
N LEU A 5 2.15 -0.48 9.53
CA LEU A 5 3.47 -0.44 8.94
C LEU A 5 3.79 0.99 8.51
N THR A 6 5.05 1.41 8.70
CA THR A 6 5.51 2.76 8.35
C THR A 6 6.51 2.77 7.19
N GLU A 7 6.94 1.59 6.71
CA GLU A 7 7.92 1.42 5.62
C GLU A 7 7.29 0.56 4.52
N GLY A 8 7.37 1.00 3.26
CA GLY A 8 6.70 0.34 2.13
C GLY A 8 7.27 -1.04 1.81
N ASP A 9 8.56 -1.26 2.03
CA ASP A 9 9.25 -2.53 1.77
C ASP A 9 8.78 -3.69 2.68
N ARG A 10 8.13 -3.39 3.80
CA ARG A 10 7.56 -4.38 4.73
C ARG A 10 6.16 -4.86 4.33
N VAL A 11 5.46 -4.12 3.47
CA VAL A 11 4.03 -4.33 3.20
C VAL A 11 3.76 -5.69 2.57
N LEU A 12 4.54 -6.09 1.56
CA LEU A 12 4.35 -7.36 0.85
C LEU A 12 4.54 -8.57 1.76
N GLY A 13 5.52 -8.52 2.67
CA GLY A 13 5.77 -9.57 3.64
C GLY A 13 4.61 -9.74 4.63
N ALA A 14 3.99 -8.64 5.07
CA ALA A 14 2.84 -8.70 5.98
C ALA A 14 1.59 -9.30 5.30
N LEU A 15 1.39 -9.02 4.01
CA LEU A 15 0.25 -9.50 3.23
C LEU A 15 0.33 -10.99 2.87
N ALA A 16 1.53 -11.58 2.91
CA ALA A 16 1.70 -13.02 2.71
C ALA A 16 1.19 -13.86 3.89
N GLY A 17 1.07 -13.27 5.08
CA GLY A 17 0.74 -14.00 6.30
C GLY A 17 -0.76 -14.23 6.54
N GLN A 18 -1.61 -13.27 6.18
CA GLN A 18 -3.05 -13.30 6.45
C GLN A 18 -3.83 -12.46 5.41
N PRO A 19 -5.08 -12.82 5.08
CA PRO A 19 -5.93 -11.97 4.25
C PRO A 19 -6.36 -10.71 5.02
N TYR A 20 -6.33 -9.58 4.34
CA TYR A 20 -6.85 -8.30 4.84
C TYR A 20 -8.09 -7.90 4.06
N ASP A 21 -9.07 -7.32 4.73
CA ASP A 21 -10.30 -6.84 4.09
C ASP A 21 -10.13 -5.46 3.45
N LEU A 22 -9.15 -4.67 3.89
CA LEU A 22 -8.85 -3.33 3.41
C LEU A 22 -7.42 -2.94 3.79
N MET A 23 -6.76 -2.17 2.92
CA MET A 23 -5.52 -1.47 3.20
C MET A 23 -5.70 0.04 3.07
N LEU A 24 -5.21 0.78 4.06
CA LEU A 24 -4.97 2.21 3.95
C LEU A 24 -3.52 2.43 3.51
N LEU A 25 -3.31 3.17 2.43
CA LEU A 25 -2.00 3.33 1.82
C LEU A 25 -1.63 4.79 1.64
N ASP A 26 -0.52 5.20 2.25
CA ASP A 26 0.15 6.46 1.88
C ASP A 26 1.05 6.21 0.65
N LEU A 27 1.13 7.18 -0.25
CA LEU A 27 2.02 7.12 -1.40
C LEU A 27 3.46 7.52 -1.05
N ASN A 28 3.63 8.36 -0.02
CA ASN A 28 4.92 8.91 0.41
C ASN A 28 5.57 8.03 1.50
N LEU A 29 5.52 6.71 1.33
CA LEU A 29 6.15 5.78 2.24
C LEU A 29 7.68 5.77 2.06
N PRO A 30 8.46 5.72 3.16
CA PRO A 30 9.88 5.44 3.10
C PRO A 30 10.13 3.98 2.64
N GLY A 31 11.35 3.75 2.13
CA GLY A 31 11.78 2.46 1.57
C GLY A 31 11.23 2.21 0.16
N MET A 32 9.92 2.00 0.04
CA MET A 32 9.24 1.76 -1.24
C MET A 32 8.00 2.66 -1.33
N SER A 33 7.82 3.33 -2.47
CA SER A 33 6.66 4.20 -2.66
C SER A 33 5.34 3.42 -2.57
N GLY A 34 4.27 4.05 -2.10
CA GLY A 34 2.96 3.39 -2.05
C GLY A 34 2.45 2.99 -3.43
N LEU A 35 2.80 3.73 -4.49
CA LEU A 35 2.46 3.33 -5.86
C LEU A 35 3.17 2.04 -6.26
N ASP A 36 4.43 1.86 -5.89
CA ASP A 36 5.17 0.63 -6.20
C ASP A 36 4.66 -0.56 -5.38
N VAL A 37 4.31 -0.34 -4.10
CA VAL A 37 3.58 -1.32 -3.28
C VAL A 37 2.30 -1.77 -3.99
N LEU A 38 1.47 -0.82 -4.43
CA LEU A 38 0.20 -1.13 -5.09
C LEU A 38 0.42 -1.87 -6.41
N ARG A 39 1.40 -1.46 -7.21
CA ARG A 39 1.75 -2.15 -8.47
C ARG A 39 2.15 -3.60 -8.23
N GLN A 40 3.07 -3.84 -7.30
CA GLN A 40 3.53 -5.20 -6.99
C GLN A 40 2.39 -6.06 -6.47
N LEU A 41 1.52 -5.52 -5.59
CA LEU A 41 0.35 -6.25 -5.11
C LEU A 41 -0.58 -6.71 -6.22
N ARG A 42 -0.83 -5.85 -7.21
CA ARG A 42 -1.67 -6.21 -8.35
C ARG A 42 -0.98 -7.20 -9.28
N GLN A 43 0.33 -7.11 -9.45
CA GLN A 43 1.11 -8.10 -10.20
C GLN A 43 1.08 -9.48 -9.53
N ASP A 44 1.11 -9.53 -8.20
CA ASP A 44 1.01 -10.75 -7.41
C ASP A 44 -0.42 -11.32 -7.34
N GLY A 45 -1.38 -10.67 -8.02
CA GLY A 45 -2.79 -11.08 -8.06
C GLY A 45 -3.55 -10.78 -6.76
N ASN A 46 -2.96 -10.01 -5.84
CA ASN A 46 -3.63 -9.62 -4.60
C ASN A 46 -4.71 -8.58 -4.88
N GLN A 47 -5.95 -8.94 -4.54
CA GLN A 47 -7.16 -8.15 -4.79
C GLN A 47 -7.61 -7.36 -3.56
N VAL A 48 -6.78 -7.25 -2.50
CA VAL A 48 -7.13 -6.46 -1.32
C VAL A 48 -7.60 -5.06 -1.74
N PRO A 49 -8.77 -4.60 -1.28
CA PRO A 49 -9.21 -3.24 -1.48
C PRO A 49 -8.18 -2.27 -0.90
N VAL A 50 -7.82 -1.22 -1.65
CA VAL A 50 -6.84 -0.22 -1.22
C VAL A 50 -7.49 1.15 -1.26
N LEU A 51 -7.53 1.83 -0.11
CA LEU A 51 -7.88 3.24 -0.01
C LEU A 51 -6.59 4.04 0.14
N ILE A 52 -6.29 4.87 -0.85
CA ILE A 52 -5.13 5.77 -0.80
C ILE A 52 -5.48 6.95 0.11
N LEU A 53 -4.70 7.15 1.15
CA LEU A 53 -4.79 8.30 2.05
C LEU A 53 -3.39 8.90 2.15
N THR A 54 -3.19 10.03 1.48
CA THR A 54 -1.90 10.72 1.43
C THR A 54 -2.10 12.22 1.53
N ALA A 55 -1.16 12.92 2.16
CA ALA A 55 -1.07 14.36 2.09
C ALA A 55 -0.31 14.74 0.80
N ARG A 56 -1.01 14.72 -0.34
CA ARG A 56 -0.53 15.35 -1.57
C ARG A 56 -1.33 16.63 -1.80
N ASP A 57 -0.66 17.77 -1.71
CA ASP A 57 -1.17 19.01 -2.30
C ASP A 57 -1.10 18.86 -3.83
N GLY A 58 -2.26 18.81 -4.47
CA GLY A 58 -2.37 18.87 -5.93
C GLY A 58 -2.24 17.52 -6.62
N ILE A 59 -3.35 17.11 -7.21
CA ILE A 59 -3.43 16.08 -8.24
C ILE A 59 -2.59 16.56 -9.43
N GLU A 60 -1.35 16.13 -9.53
CA GLU A 60 -0.66 15.99 -10.81
C GLU A 60 -0.73 14.52 -11.20
N ASP A 61 -1.86 14.14 -11.80
CA ASP A 61 -1.89 12.98 -12.70
C ASP A 61 -2.83 13.33 -13.86
N ARG A 62 -2.23 13.40 -15.06
CA ARG A 62 -2.89 13.50 -16.36
C ARG A 62 -3.12 12.11 -16.91
#